data_AF-A0A7C6XFK6-F1
#
_entry.id   AF-A0A7C6XFK6-F1
#
_cell.length_a   1.000
_cell.length_b   1.000
_cell.length_c   1.000
_cell.angle_alpha   90.00
_cell.angle_beta   90.00
_cell.angle_gamma   90.00
#
_symmetry.space_group_name_H-M   'P 1'
#
loop_
_entity.id
_entity.type
_entity.pdbx_description
1 polymer ?
#
loop_
_entity_poly.entity_id
_entity_poly.type
_entity_poly.pdbx_seq_one_letter_code
_entity_poly.pdbx_strand_id
1 'polypeptide(L)'
;MRDYEAIFRKAESTLISVGSANLSADRIRANLDEYKRLEGKTFSDAEYYWILVYVVFYSGFRATTVSAKLNLIRRYFPDYATVASYHESKLDEILHDPEMIRNRRKVCACIENAKIFKDIVNEYGSFQSYIDSFLPMDSFENLMLLKEELEYRFKGLGRVTTYHVLTDIGLPVLKPDRVVCRVFQRLGLIDSNEQLLKTVIQGRKFAQATGHPIRYIDIVFAAYGQVRSEEFGLASGICLEHSPQCSICGLTSHCSHFVRDGVGNSAR
;
A
#
# COMPACT_ATOMS: atom_id res chain seq x y z
N MET A 1 23.77 -0.21 16.09
CA MET A 1 22.33 0.10 15.85
C MET A 1 22.21 0.68 14.44
N ARG A 2 21.18 0.30 13.67
CA ARG A 2 21.00 0.89 12.32
C ARG A 2 20.52 2.33 12.43
N ASP A 3 21.06 3.20 11.59
CA ASP A 3 20.65 4.59 11.48
C ASP A 3 19.46 4.71 10.51
N TYR A 4 18.24 4.59 11.03
CA TYR A 4 17.01 4.65 10.24
C TYR A 4 16.80 6.02 9.60
N GLU A 5 17.14 7.10 10.31
CA GLU A 5 17.00 8.47 9.81
C GLU A 5 17.91 8.71 8.61
N ALA A 6 19.20 8.33 8.69
CA ALA A 6 20.13 8.47 7.58
C ALA A 6 19.76 7.59 6.39
N ILE A 7 19.31 6.35 6.62
CA ILE A 7 18.83 5.45 5.55
C ILE A 7 17.63 6.08 4.82
N PHE A 8 16.65 6.58 5.57
CA PHE A 8 15.45 7.18 4.97
C PHE A 8 15.77 8.45 4.18
N ARG A 9 16.56 9.37 4.76
CA ARG A 9 16.99 10.60 4.07
C ARG A 9 17.73 10.31 2.77
N LYS A 10 18.54 9.25 2.73
CA LYS A 10 19.20 8.80 1.48
C LYS A 10 18.19 8.24 0.48
N ALA A 11 17.22 7.43 0.91
CA ALA A 11 16.19 6.89 0.04
C ALA A 11 15.37 8.02 -0.60
N GLU A 12 14.89 8.95 0.22
CA GLU A 12 14.09 10.10 -0.21
C GLU A 12 14.87 11.03 -1.16
N SER A 13 16.08 11.46 -0.78
CA SER A 13 16.87 12.36 -1.62
C SER A 13 17.27 11.73 -2.95
N THR A 14 17.58 10.42 -2.97
CA THR A 14 17.85 9.69 -4.20
C THR A 14 16.60 9.61 -5.08
N LEU A 15 15.44 9.28 -4.50
CA LEU A 15 14.17 9.23 -5.23
C LEU A 15 13.87 10.57 -5.91
N ILE A 16 13.97 11.67 -5.17
CA ILE A 16 13.73 13.02 -5.69
C ILE A 16 14.76 13.35 -6.78
N SER A 17 16.05 13.06 -6.55
CA SER A 17 17.11 13.36 -7.52
C SER A 17 16.95 12.58 -8.82
N VAL A 18 16.62 11.28 -8.76
CA VAL A 18 16.42 10.44 -9.95
C VAL A 18 15.14 10.84 -10.67
N GLY A 19 14.06 11.06 -9.93
CA GLY A 19 12.78 11.53 -10.47
C GLY A 19 12.87 12.89 -11.15
N SER A 20 13.81 13.73 -10.71
CA SER A 20 14.02 15.08 -11.24
C SER A 20 14.43 15.13 -12.72
N ALA A 21 14.78 13.99 -13.31
CA ALA A 21 14.99 13.86 -14.75
C ALA A 21 13.67 14.03 -15.56
N ASN A 22 12.50 13.74 -14.97
CA ASN A 22 11.21 13.75 -15.67
C ASN A 22 10.16 14.68 -15.04
N LEU A 23 10.37 15.15 -13.81
CA LEU A 23 9.43 16.00 -13.09
C LEU A 23 10.19 16.98 -12.19
N SER A 24 9.73 18.22 -11.98
CA SER A 24 10.47 19.13 -11.10
C SER A 24 10.55 18.61 -9.66
N ALA A 25 11.68 18.83 -8.99
CA ALA A 25 11.88 18.40 -7.60
C ALA A 25 10.78 18.94 -6.67
N ASP A 26 10.32 20.17 -6.89
CA ASP A 26 9.24 20.78 -6.10
C ASP A 26 7.90 20.09 -6.33
N ARG A 27 7.62 19.64 -7.56
CA ARG A 27 6.41 18.88 -7.85
C ARG A 27 6.47 17.48 -7.24
N ILE A 28 7.62 16.81 -7.27
CA ILE A 28 7.81 15.52 -6.59
C ILE A 28 7.59 15.66 -5.09
N ARG A 29 8.18 16.68 -4.45
CA ARG A 29 7.97 16.97 -3.02
C ARG A 29 6.51 17.25 -2.71
N ALA A 30 5.85 18.08 -3.51
CA ALA A 30 4.42 18.37 -3.32
C ALA A 30 3.57 17.10 -3.37
N ASN A 31 3.84 16.20 -4.32
CA ASN A 31 3.12 14.93 -4.43
C ASN A 31 3.43 14.00 -3.23
N LEU A 32 4.67 13.93 -2.75
CA LEU A 32 5.03 13.18 -1.56
C LEU A 32 4.38 13.76 -0.28
N ASP A 33 4.32 15.09 -0.16
CA ASP A 33 3.76 15.79 0.99
C ASP A 33 2.25 15.55 1.17
N GLU A 34 1.52 15.17 0.13
CA GLU A 34 0.12 14.74 0.25
C GLU A 34 -0.03 13.57 1.24
N TYR A 35 0.94 12.65 1.26
CA TYR A 35 0.93 11.48 2.14
C TYR A 35 1.23 11.81 3.61
N LYS A 36 1.76 13.00 3.90
CA LYS A 36 1.94 13.48 5.29
C LYS A 36 0.61 13.86 5.96
N ARG A 37 -0.46 14.06 5.18
CA ARG A 37 -1.75 14.57 5.65
C ARG A 37 -2.83 13.49 5.79
N LEU A 38 -2.49 12.23 5.52
CA LEU A 38 -3.46 11.13 5.55
C LEU A 38 -3.67 10.57 6.96
N GLU A 39 -2.64 10.58 7.80
CA GLU A 39 -2.71 9.97 9.13
C GLU A 39 -3.74 10.69 10.01
N GLY A 40 -4.65 9.92 10.64
CA GLY A 40 -5.70 10.45 11.50
C GLY A 40 -6.88 11.12 10.78
N LYS A 41 -6.93 11.07 9.44
CA LYS A 41 -8.07 11.57 8.68
C LYS A 41 -9.30 10.67 8.88
N THR A 42 -10.46 11.30 9.09
CA THR A 42 -11.77 10.61 9.05
C THR A 42 -12.34 10.62 7.64
N PHE A 43 -13.05 9.56 7.27
CA PHE A 43 -13.63 9.41 5.93
C PHE A 43 -15.15 9.19 6.01
N SER A 44 -15.84 9.55 4.93
CA SER A 44 -17.25 9.20 4.76
C SER A 44 -17.41 7.71 4.44
N ASP A 45 -18.59 7.14 4.70
CA ASP A 45 -18.90 5.75 4.34
C ASP A 45 -18.71 5.46 2.85
N ALA A 46 -18.99 6.44 1.99
CA ALA A 46 -18.77 6.33 0.55
C ALA A 46 -17.27 6.22 0.20
N GLU A 47 -16.41 6.98 0.89
CA GLU A 47 -14.95 6.89 0.71
C GLU A 47 -14.42 5.56 1.25
N TYR A 48 -14.84 5.14 2.46
CA TYR A 48 -14.46 3.84 3.03
C TYR A 48 -14.84 2.68 2.13
N TYR A 49 -16.07 2.66 1.65
CA TYR A 49 -16.55 1.63 0.74
C TYR A 49 -15.73 1.62 -0.57
N TRP A 50 -15.47 2.80 -1.14
CA TRP A 50 -14.67 2.88 -2.36
C TRP A 50 -13.24 2.34 -2.16
N ILE A 51 -12.62 2.63 -1.01
CA ILE A 51 -11.31 2.06 -0.63
C ILE A 51 -11.37 0.54 -0.62
N LEU A 52 -12.34 -0.05 0.09
CA LEU A 52 -12.52 -1.50 0.15
C LEU A 52 -12.70 -2.14 -1.24
N VAL A 53 -13.40 -1.47 -2.16
CA VAL A 53 -13.57 -1.96 -3.53
C VAL A 53 -12.25 -1.92 -4.30
N TYR A 54 -11.58 -0.77 -4.38
CA TYR A 54 -10.43 -0.66 -5.28
C TYR A 54 -9.25 -1.50 -4.79
N VAL A 55 -9.02 -1.63 -3.48
CA VAL A 55 -7.87 -2.40 -2.94
C VAL A 55 -7.94 -3.89 -3.32
N VAL A 56 -9.15 -4.45 -3.45
CA VAL A 56 -9.37 -5.83 -3.93
C VAL A 56 -8.87 -5.96 -5.37
N PHE A 57 -9.07 -4.95 -6.22
CA PHE A 57 -8.57 -4.94 -7.59
C PHE A 57 -7.05 -4.78 -7.67
N TYR A 58 -6.42 -3.99 -6.79
CA TYR A 58 -4.95 -3.89 -6.72
C TYR A 58 -4.26 -5.19 -6.32
N SER A 59 -4.91 -6.04 -5.51
CA SER A 59 -4.32 -7.30 -5.06
C SER A 59 -3.95 -8.23 -6.23
N GLY A 60 -2.66 -8.46 -6.48
CA GLY A 60 -2.19 -9.33 -7.56
C GLY A 60 -2.26 -8.72 -8.98
N PHE A 61 -2.46 -7.41 -9.12
CA PHE A 61 -2.37 -6.70 -10.40
C PHE A 61 -1.31 -5.60 -10.34
N ARG A 62 -0.81 -5.17 -11.51
CA ARG A 62 0.04 -3.98 -11.58
C ARG A 62 -0.81 -2.76 -11.25
N ALA A 63 -0.30 -1.86 -10.42
CA ALA A 63 -1.01 -0.66 -10.00
C ALA A 63 -1.50 0.18 -11.19
N THR A 64 -0.66 0.31 -12.23
CA THR A 64 -1.01 1.03 -13.46
C THR A 64 -2.20 0.42 -14.21
N THR A 65 -2.30 -0.92 -14.24
CA THR A 65 -3.43 -1.63 -14.87
C THR A 65 -4.75 -1.32 -14.16
N VAL A 66 -4.73 -1.26 -12.83
CA VAL A 66 -5.93 -0.98 -12.03
C VAL A 66 -6.27 0.51 -12.08
N SER A 67 -5.28 1.38 -11.95
CA SER A 67 -5.42 2.84 -12.02
C SER A 67 -6.15 3.28 -13.30
N ALA A 68 -5.75 2.71 -14.45
CA ALA A 68 -6.38 2.99 -15.75
C ALA A 68 -7.86 2.56 -15.83
N LYS A 69 -8.33 1.70 -14.92
CA LYS A 69 -9.69 1.15 -14.91
C LYS A 69 -10.53 1.62 -13.72
N LEU A 70 -10.02 2.52 -12.87
CA LEU A 70 -10.75 2.97 -11.66
C LEU A 70 -12.12 3.58 -11.99
N ASN A 71 -12.23 4.39 -13.04
CA ASN A 71 -13.50 4.99 -13.45
C ASN A 71 -14.52 3.93 -13.87
N LEU A 72 -14.07 2.88 -14.57
CA LEU A 72 -14.93 1.76 -14.96
C LEU A 72 -15.34 0.92 -13.74
N ILE A 73 -14.39 0.60 -12.87
CA ILE A 73 -14.65 -0.11 -11.61
C ILE A 73 -15.68 0.67 -10.78
N ARG A 74 -15.49 1.98 -10.62
CA ARG A 74 -16.43 2.83 -9.86
C ARG A 74 -17.83 2.86 -10.46
N ARG A 75 -17.97 2.78 -11.79
CA ARG A 75 -19.27 2.69 -12.46
C ARG A 75 -20.03 1.42 -12.06
N TYR A 76 -19.32 0.29 -11.94
CA TYR A 76 -19.91 -0.98 -11.51
C TYR A 76 -20.05 -1.11 -10.00
N PHE A 77 -19.32 -0.33 -9.21
CA PHE A 77 -19.40 -0.34 -7.75
C PHE A 77 -19.61 1.07 -7.18
N PRO A 78 -20.73 1.73 -7.49
CA PRO A 78 -20.93 3.15 -7.18
C PRO A 78 -21.10 3.42 -5.68
N ASP A 79 -21.83 2.55 -4.98
CA ASP A 79 -22.11 2.64 -3.55
C ASP A 79 -22.49 1.25 -2.99
N TYR A 80 -22.37 1.08 -1.67
CA TYR A 80 -22.60 -0.21 -1.03
C TYR A 80 -24.07 -0.63 -1.02
N ALA A 81 -25.03 0.31 -1.02
CA ALA A 81 -26.44 -0.03 -0.96
C ALA A 81 -26.94 -0.62 -2.29
N THR A 82 -26.55 0.03 -3.40
CA THR A 82 -26.78 -0.45 -4.76
C THR A 82 -26.12 -1.80 -4.98
N VAL A 83 -24.82 -1.93 -4.66
CA VAL A 83 -24.08 -3.17 -4.90
C VAL A 83 -24.55 -4.32 -4.01
N ALA A 84 -25.00 -4.05 -2.78
CA ALA A 84 -25.57 -5.07 -1.89
C ALA A 84 -26.83 -5.74 -2.49
N SER A 85 -27.54 -5.06 -3.40
CA SER A 85 -28.69 -5.60 -4.14
C SER A 85 -28.33 -6.36 -5.42
N TYR A 86 -27.04 -6.46 -5.76
CA TYR A 86 -26.65 -7.15 -6.99
C TYR A 86 -26.91 -8.66 -6.90
N HIS A 87 -27.42 -9.18 -8.01
CA HIS A 87 -27.67 -10.60 -8.23
C HIS A 87 -26.74 -11.15 -9.33
N GLU A 88 -26.87 -12.44 -9.63
CA GLU A 88 -26.02 -13.14 -10.60
C GLU A 88 -26.03 -12.50 -11.99
N SER A 89 -27.17 -11.97 -12.44
CA SER A 89 -27.26 -11.25 -13.73
C SER A 89 -26.32 -10.04 -13.81
N LYS A 90 -26.14 -9.31 -12.71
CA LYS A 90 -25.22 -8.16 -12.66
C LYS A 90 -23.76 -8.62 -12.59
N LEU A 91 -23.48 -9.72 -11.90
CA LEU A 91 -22.15 -10.35 -11.92
C LEU A 91 -21.75 -10.72 -13.36
N ASP A 92 -22.66 -11.35 -14.10
CA ASP A 92 -22.41 -11.73 -15.49
C ASP A 92 -22.19 -10.50 -16.36
N GLU A 93 -23.02 -9.45 -16.23
CA GLU A 93 -22.83 -8.18 -16.94
C GLU A 93 -21.42 -7.60 -16.72
N ILE A 94 -20.95 -7.53 -15.47
CA ILE A 94 -19.61 -7.01 -15.13
C ILE A 94 -18.51 -7.86 -15.78
N LEU A 95 -18.66 -9.19 -15.80
CA LEU A 95 -17.65 -10.10 -16.33
C LEU A 95 -17.62 -10.14 -17.87
N HIS A 96 -18.71 -9.78 -18.53
CA HIS A 96 -18.79 -9.70 -19.99
C HIS A 96 -18.22 -8.38 -20.54
N ASP A 97 -18.15 -7.32 -19.73
CA ASP A 97 -17.50 -6.07 -20.15
C ASP A 97 -16.03 -6.32 -20.57
N PRO A 98 -15.65 -6.00 -21.82
CA PRO A 98 -14.29 -6.20 -22.33
C PRO A 98 -13.25 -5.26 -21.72
N GLU A 99 -13.67 -4.11 -21.21
CA GLU A 99 -12.80 -3.16 -20.54
C GLU A 99 -12.61 -3.50 -19.05
N MET A 100 -13.43 -4.38 -18.47
CA MET A 100 -13.33 -4.73 -17.06
C MET A 100 -12.16 -5.66 -16.74
N ILE A 101 -11.67 -5.61 -15.49
CA ILE A 101 -10.77 -6.65 -14.97
C ILE A 101 -11.61 -7.90 -14.72
N ARG A 102 -11.60 -8.84 -15.68
CA ARG A 102 -12.38 -10.09 -15.66
C ARG A 102 -11.85 -11.11 -14.65
N ASN A 103 -12.02 -10.79 -13.38
CA ASN A 103 -11.69 -11.68 -12.26
C ASN A 103 -12.94 -11.94 -11.43
N ARG A 104 -13.59 -13.08 -11.68
CA ARG A 104 -14.84 -13.49 -11.00
C ARG A 104 -14.72 -13.43 -9.48
N ARG A 105 -13.61 -13.94 -8.91
CA ARG A 105 -13.40 -13.96 -7.45
C ARG A 105 -13.42 -12.56 -6.85
N LYS A 106 -12.85 -11.58 -7.54
CA LYS A 106 -12.81 -10.18 -7.06
C LYS A 106 -14.16 -9.49 -7.18
N VAL A 107 -14.86 -9.67 -8.30
CA VAL A 107 -16.19 -9.10 -8.50
C VAL A 107 -17.17 -9.66 -7.47
N CYS A 108 -17.16 -10.99 -7.26
CA CYS A 108 -17.95 -11.62 -6.19
C CYS A 108 -17.58 -11.06 -4.81
N ALA A 109 -16.29 -10.93 -4.50
CA ALA A 109 -15.85 -10.37 -3.23
C ALA A 109 -16.38 -8.95 -3.01
N CYS A 110 -16.33 -8.06 -4.01
CA CYS A 110 -16.88 -6.70 -3.88
C CYS A 110 -18.40 -6.70 -3.65
N ILE A 111 -19.15 -7.60 -4.29
CA ILE A 111 -20.60 -7.73 -4.11
C ILE A 111 -20.93 -8.23 -2.68
N GLU A 112 -20.23 -9.25 -2.19
CA GLU A 112 -20.40 -9.77 -0.83
C GLU A 112 -20.00 -8.71 0.22
N ASN A 113 -18.88 -8.04 0.00
CA ASN A 113 -18.37 -6.99 0.88
C ASN A 113 -19.34 -5.82 1.01
N ALA A 114 -20.09 -5.47 -0.04
CA ALA A 114 -21.10 -4.41 0.03
C ALA A 114 -22.22 -4.73 1.03
N LYS A 115 -22.61 -6.02 1.14
CA LYS A 115 -23.60 -6.48 2.12
C LYS A 115 -23.05 -6.38 3.54
N ILE A 116 -21.83 -6.88 3.75
CA ILE A 116 -21.13 -6.82 5.04
C ILE A 116 -20.93 -5.37 5.49
N PHE A 117 -20.54 -4.48 4.56
CA PHE A 117 -20.38 -3.06 4.83
C PHE A 117 -21.70 -2.42 5.26
N LYS A 118 -22.79 -2.72 4.54
CA LYS A 118 -24.13 -2.24 4.89
C LYS A 118 -24.55 -2.68 6.29
N ASP A 119 -24.30 -3.94 6.64
CA ASP A 119 -24.64 -4.49 7.95
C ASP A 119 -23.84 -3.79 9.07
N ILE A 120 -22.54 -3.54 8.86
CA ILE A 120 -21.71 -2.76 9.79
C ILE A 120 -22.25 -1.34 9.96
N VAL A 121 -22.58 -0.65 8.87
CA VAL A 121 -23.15 0.71 8.96
C VAL A 121 -24.48 0.70 9.72
N ASN A 122 -25.32 -0.32 9.55
CA ASN A 122 -26.57 -0.44 10.30
C ASN A 122 -26.35 -0.69 11.81
N GLU A 123 -25.33 -1.48 12.17
CA GLU A 123 -25.02 -1.84 13.56
C GLU A 123 -24.31 -0.70 14.32
N TYR A 124 -23.32 -0.05 13.69
CA TYR A 124 -22.47 0.96 14.33
C TYR A 124 -22.87 2.41 14.00
N GLY A 125 -23.83 2.60 13.09
CA GLY A 125 -24.29 3.89 12.59
C GLY A 125 -23.39 4.51 11.49
N SER A 126 -22.12 4.13 11.42
CA SER A 126 -21.20 4.45 10.31
C SER A 126 -20.02 3.48 10.30
N PHE A 127 -19.30 3.42 9.18
CA PHE A 127 -18.07 2.62 9.12
C PHE A 127 -16.94 3.25 9.95
N GLN A 128 -16.88 4.58 10.06
CA GLN A 128 -15.94 5.26 10.95
C GLN A 128 -16.17 4.82 12.41
N SER A 129 -17.43 4.82 12.88
CA SER A 129 -17.78 4.37 14.23
C SER A 129 -17.35 2.92 14.50
N TYR A 130 -17.46 2.06 13.48
CA TYR A 130 -16.96 0.70 13.55
C TYR A 130 -15.43 0.66 13.73
N ILE A 131 -14.67 1.43 12.93
CA ILE A 131 -13.21 1.53 13.08
C ILE A 131 -12.83 2.06 14.48
N ASP A 132 -13.51 3.10 14.95
CA ASP A 132 -13.22 3.76 16.23
C ASP A 132 -13.50 2.85 17.43
N SER A 133 -14.43 1.88 17.30
CA SER A 133 -14.72 0.90 18.36
C SER A 133 -13.52 0.02 18.73
N PHE A 134 -12.51 -0.07 17.85
CA PHE A 134 -11.26 -0.78 18.13
C PHE A 134 -10.18 0.11 18.74
N LEU A 135 -10.36 1.43 18.77
CA LEU A 135 -9.34 2.39 19.23
C LEU A 135 -7.96 2.18 18.57
N PRO A 136 -7.86 2.08 17.22
CA PRO A 136 -6.64 1.68 16.53
C PRO A 136 -5.49 2.70 16.63
N MET A 137 -5.77 3.92 17.07
CA MET A 137 -4.76 4.97 17.30
C MET A 137 -4.09 4.86 18.67
N ASP A 138 -4.71 4.16 19.63
CA ASP A 138 -4.24 4.11 21.01
C ASP A 138 -3.07 3.13 21.20
N SER A 139 -3.05 2.05 20.42
CA SER A 139 -1.99 1.04 20.50
C SER A 139 -1.80 0.27 19.20
N PHE A 140 -0.63 -0.33 19.02
CA PHE A 140 -0.36 -1.18 17.86
C PHE A 140 -1.16 -2.48 17.92
N GLU A 141 -1.42 -2.97 19.13
CA GLU A 141 -2.23 -4.15 19.42
C GLU A 141 -3.68 -3.93 18.95
N ASN A 142 -4.28 -2.79 19.28
CA ASN A 142 -5.62 -2.41 18.85
C ASN A 142 -5.72 -2.31 17.32
N LEU A 143 -4.71 -1.70 16.68
CA LEU A 143 -4.62 -1.63 15.22
C LEU A 143 -4.55 -3.04 14.60
N MET A 144 -3.81 -3.97 15.22
CA MET A 144 -3.73 -5.36 14.76
C MET A 144 -5.03 -6.13 14.99
N LEU A 145 -5.77 -5.86 16.07
CA LEU A 145 -7.11 -6.44 16.29
C LEU A 145 -8.09 -6.00 15.19
N LEU A 146 -8.15 -4.71 14.90
CA LEU A 146 -8.95 -4.20 13.77
C LEU A 146 -8.55 -4.85 12.45
N LYS A 147 -7.23 -5.00 12.21
CA LYS A 147 -6.72 -5.67 11.02
C LYS A 147 -7.21 -7.11 10.92
N GLU A 148 -7.16 -7.86 12.02
CA GLU A 148 -7.62 -9.24 12.07
C GLU A 148 -9.13 -9.34 11.78
N GLU A 149 -9.92 -8.46 12.37
CA GLU A 149 -11.37 -8.43 12.16
C GLU A 149 -11.74 -8.09 10.71
N LEU A 150 -11.06 -7.11 10.10
CA LEU A 150 -11.28 -6.78 8.68
C LEU A 150 -10.88 -7.92 7.74
N GLU A 151 -9.78 -8.63 8.03
CA GLU A 151 -9.34 -9.81 7.27
C GLU A 151 -10.32 -10.98 7.42
N TYR A 152 -10.94 -11.14 8.59
CA TYR A 152 -11.95 -12.17 8.84
C TYR A 152 -13.27 -11.88 8.12
N ARG A 153 -13.80 -10.65 8.27
CA ARG A 153 -15.12 -10.28 7.74
C ARG A 153 -15.13 -10.17 6.22
N PHE A 154 -14.18 -9.44 5.64
CA PHE A 154 -14.25 -9.04 4.23
C PHE A 154 -13.54 -10.02 3.30
N LYS A 155 -14.23 -10.40 2.22
CA LYS A 155 -13.64 -11.24 1.17
C LYS A 155 -12.62 -10.47 0.35
N GLY A 156 -11.55 -11.14 -0.04
CA GLY A 156 -10.47 -10.54 -0.83
C GLY A 156 -9.52 -9.64 -0.04
N LEU A 157 -9.76 -9.42 1.26
CA LEU A 157 -8.81 -8.76 2.16
C LEU A 157 -7.87 -9.80 2.81
N GLY A 158 -6.88 -10.28 2.06
CA GLY A 158 -5.85 -11.14 2.63
C GLY A 158 -4.77 -10.37 3.38
N ARG A 159 -3.86 -11.10 4.04
CA ARG A 159 -2.73 -10.62 4.86
C ARG A 159 -2.10 -9.27 4.45
N VAL A 160 -1.78 -9.05 3.17
CA VAL A 160 -1.17 -7.79 2.67
C VAL A 160 -2.23 -6.76 2.26
N THR A 161 -3.34 -7.21 1.67
CA THR A 161 -4.42 -6.32 1.18
C THR A 161 -5.10 -5.59 2.33
N THR A 162 -5.25 -6.22 3.49
CA THR A 162 -5.81 -5.53 4.66
C THR A 162 -4.94 -4.37 5.10
N TYR A 163 -3.60 -4.52 5.11
CA TYR A 163 -2.72 -3.38 5.38
C TYR A 163 -2.90 -2.25 4.37
N HIS A 164 -3.23 -2.55 3.11
CA HIS A 164 -3.53 -1.52 2.10
C HIS A 164 -4.76 -0.71 2.46
N VAL A 165 -5.82 -1.36 2.96
CA VAL A 165 -6.99 -0.65 3.49
C VAL A 165 -6.56 0.26 4.62
N LEU A 166 -5.87 -0.28 5.63
CA LEU A 166 -5.45 0.48 6.82
C LEU A 166 -4.60 1.72 6.45
N THR A 167 -3.64 1.58 5.53
CA THR A 167 -2.83 2.72 5.08
C THR A 167 -3.65 3.79 4.37
N ASP A 168 -4.64 3.38 3.58
CA ASP A 168 -5.42 4.29 2.75
C ASP A 168 -6.53 5.00 3.55
N ILE A 169 -6.96 4.40 4.66
CA ILE A 169 -7.87 5.01 5.64
C ILE A 169 -7.13 5.80 6.74
N GLY A 170 -5.84 6.06 6.58
CA GLY A 170 -5.10 6.95 7.46
C GLY A 170 -4.64 6.36 8.80
N LEU A 171 -4.61 5.03 8.94
CA LEU A 171 -4.09 4.39 10.15
C LEU A 171 -2.55 4.29 10.10
N PRO A 172 -1.85 4.40 11.25
CA PRO A 172 -0.39 4.48 11.34
C PRO A 172 0.26 3.09 11.19
N VAL A 173 0.16 2.54 9.99
CA VAL A 173 0.78 1.27 9.60
C VAL A 173 1.50 1.40 8.26
N LEU A 174 2.46 0.52 8.00
CA LEU A 174 3.12 0.38 6.70
C LEU A 174 2.49 -0.81 5.96
N LYS A 175 2.39 -0.75 4.62
CA LYS A 175 1.90 -1.86 3.81
C LYS A 175 3.07 -2.75 3.39
N PRO A 176 3.21 -3.99 3.94
CA PRO A 176 4.36 -4.85 3.66
C PRO A 176 4.16 -5.59 2.33
N ASP A 177 4.11 -4.84 1.23
CA ASP A 177 4.02 -5.45 -0.09
C ASP A 177 5.35 -6.03 -0.58
N ARG A 178 5.32 -6.72 -1.72
CA ARG A 178 6.51 -7.34 -2.32
C ARG A 178 7.63 -6.34 -2.63
N VAL A 179 7.31 -5.07 -2.83
CA VAL A 179 8.30 -4.02 -3.14
C VAL A 179 9.00 -3.61 -1.86
N VAL A 180 8.24 -3.20 -0.84
CA VAL A 180 8.80 -2.76 0.44
C VAL A 180 9.52 -3.91 1.13
N CYS A 181 8.94 -5.11 1.17
CA CYS A 181 9.61 -6.30 1.70
C CYS A 181 10.95 -6.55 1.00
N ARG A 182 11.02 -6.50 -0.33
CA ARG A 182 12.26 -6.70 -1.07
C ARG A 182 13.31 -5.64 -0.73
N VAL A 183 12.92 -4.37 -0.68
CA VAL A 183 13.84 -3.28 -0.31
C VAL A 183 14.37 -3.51 1.09
N PHE A 184 13.51 -3.84 2.05
CA PHE A 184 13.90 -4.08 3.43
C PHE A 184 14.77 -5.33 3.59
N GLN A 185 14.50 -6.39 2.82
CA GLN A 185 15.32 -7.60 2.78
C GLN A 185 16.72 -7.29 2.24
N ARG A 186 16.82 -6.52 1.15
CA ARG A 186 18.12 -6.12 0.57
C ARG A 186 18.91 -5.20 1.46
N LEU A 187 18.24 -4.38 2.28
CA LEU A 187 18.88 -3.63 3.34
C LEU A 187 19.30 -4.54 4.52
N GLY A 188 18.80 -5.77 4.63
CA GLY A 188 19.03 -6.69 5.74
C GLY A 188 18.18 -6.39 6.99
N LEU A 189 17.08 -5.64 6.83
CA LEU A 189 16.15 -5.30 7.91
C LEU A 189 15.21 -6.47 8.24
N ILE A 190 14.98 -7.34 7.26
CA ILE A 190 14.24 -8.59 7.35
C ILE A 190 15.02 -9.68 6.60
N ASP A 191 14.74 -10.93 6.92
CA ASP A 191 15.45 -12.10 6.39
C ASP A 191 14.71 -12.69 5.17
N SER A 192 13.38 -12.57 5.16
CA SER A 192 12.51 -13.07 4.09
C SER A 192 11.37 -12.11 3.81
N ASN A 193 10.90 -12.08 2.55
CA ASN A 193 9.73 -11.30 2.13
C ASN A 193 8.42 -11.77 2.78
N GLU A 194 8.43 -12.92 3.44
CA GLU A 194 7.29 -13.47 4.18
C GLU A 194 7.15 -12.89 5.61
N GLN A 195 8.17 -12.18 6.11
CA GLN A 195 8.17 -11.58 7.45
C GLN A 195 7.37 -10.27 7.51
N LEU A 196 6.09 -10.31 7.13
CA LEU A 196 5.23 -9.13 6.97
C LEU A 196 5.18 -8.25 8.24
N LEU A 197 4.96 -8.85 9.42
CA LEU A 197 4.91 -8.11 10.67
C LEU A 197 6.26 -7.44 10.99
N LYS A 198 7.37 -8.13 10.75
CA LYS A 198 8.72 -7.56 10.91
C LYS A 198 8.87 -6.36 9.99
N THR A 199 8.46 -6.44 8.72
CA THR A 199 8.47 -5.32 7.77
C THR A 199 7.68 -4.11 8.29
N VAL A 200 6.47 -4.33 8.82
CA VAL A 200 5.65 -3.26 9.43
C VAL A 200 6.37 -2.60 10.60
N ILE A 201 6.97 -3.40 11.49
CA ILE A 201 7.74 -2.91 12.64
C ILE A 201 8.96 -2.08 12.17
N GLN A 202 9.65 -2.48 11.10
CA GLN A 202 10.74 -1.69 10.52
C GLN A 202 10.23 -0.34 10.00
N GLY A 203 9.06 -0.31 9.37
CA GLY A 203 8.38 0.93 8.98
C GLY A 203 8.12 1.87 10.15
N ARG A 204 7.64 1.34 11.28
CA ARG A 204 7.43 2.12 12.51
C ARG A 204 8.73 2.70 13.07
N LYS A 205 9.84 1.96 12.99
CA LYS A 205 11.17 2.47 13.40
C LYS A 205 11.65 3.62 12.52
N PHE A 206 11.41 3.54 11.21
CA PHE A 206 11.67 4.66 10.29
C PHE A 206 10.82 5.88 10.64
N ALA A 207 9.52 5.70 10.86
CA ALA A 207 8.60 6.78 11.22
C ALA A 207 9.05 7.45 12.53
N GLN A 208 9.36 6.66 13.56
CA GLN A 208 9.86 7.16 14.85
C GLN A 208 11.18 7.92 14.71
N ALA A 209 12.15 7.39 13.97
CA ALA A 209 13.46 8.01 13.82
C ALA A 209 13.44 9.30 12.99
N THR A 210 12.47 9.44 12.07
CA THR A 210 12.39 10.59 11.15
C THR A 210 11.37 11.64 11.60
N GLY A 211 10.43 11.27 12.46
CA GLY A 211 9.28 12.11 12.81
C GLY A 211 8.24 12.23 11.68
N HIS A 212 8.38 11.47 10.59
CA HIS A 212 7.39 11.47 9.51
C HIS A 212 6.26 10.47 9.76
N PRO A 213 5.03 10.77 9.31
CA PRO A 213 3.94 9.80 9.27
C PRO A 213 4.36 8.54 8.54
N ILE A 214 3.96 7.37 9.04
CA ILE A 214 4.42 6.09 8.48
C ILE A 214 3.93 5.87 7.04
N ARG A 215 2.82 6.50 6.64
CA ARG A 215 2.37 6.50 5.24
C ARG A 215 3.34 7.23 4.31
N TYR A 216 4.02 8.26 4.79
CA TYR A 216 5.09 8.93 4.04
C TYR A 216 6.30 8.02 3.87
N ILE A 217 6.65 7.26 4.92
CA ILE A 217 7.71 6.25 4.86
C ILE A 217 7.38 5.17 3.83
N ASP A 218 6.15 4.65 3.89
CA ASP A 218 5.62 3.61 3.01
C ASP A 218 5.72 4.03 1.53
N ILE A 219 5.21 5.21 1.17
CA ILE A 219 5.18 5.64 -0.23
C ILE A 219 6.57 5.87 -0.81
N VAL A 220 7.52 6.40 -0.03
CA VAL A 220 8.90 6.59 -0.47
C VAL A 220 9.52 5.24 -0.83
N PHE A 221 9.44 4.23 0.06
CA PHE A 221 10.03 2.92 -0.22
C PHE A 221 9.28 2.14 -1.30
N ALA A 222 7.95 2.27 -1.38
CA ALA A 222 7.16 1.67 -2.45
C ALA A 222 7.58 2.23 -3.81
N ALA A 223 7.62 3.56 -3.96
CA ALA A 223 8.07 4.22 -5.19
C ALA A 223 9.52 3.89 -5.55
N TYR A 224 10.40 3.80 -4.54
CA TYR A 224 11.82 3.48 -4.73
C TYR A 224 12.05 2.15 -5.46
N GLY A 225 11.19 1.16 -5.25
CA GLY A 225 11.33 -0.19 -5.82
C GLY A 225 10.26 -0.58 -6.84
N GLN A 226 9.21 0.22 -7.04
CA GLN A 226 8.15 -0.08 -8.00
C GLN A 226 8.66 0.13 -9.43
N VAL A 227 8.13 -0.64 -10.39
CA VAL A 227 8.57 -0.58 -11.80
C VAL A 227 8.49 0.84 -12.38
N ARG A 228 7.42 1.57 -12.07
CA ARG A 228 7.19 2.93 -12.54
C ARG A 228 6.34 3.69 -11.52
N SER A 229 6.69 4.95 -11.30
CA SER A 229 5.95 5.90 -10.46
C SER A 229 5.98 7.27 -11.13
N GLU A 230 5.00 7.52 -11.99
CA GLU A 230 4.93 8.74 -12.82
C GLU A 230 4.76 9.99 -11.95
N GLU A 231 3.98 9.87 -10.86
CA GLU A 231 3.79 10.93 -9.88
C GLU A 231 5.10 11.37 -9.19
N PHE A 232 6.15 10.54 -9.22
CA PHE A 232 7.46 10.89 -8.66
C PHE A 232 8.55 11.01 -9.73
N GLY A 233 8.18 11.11 -11.01
CA GLY A 233 9.12 11.26 -12.12
C GLY A 233 9.99 10.01 -12.38
N LEU A 234 9.65 8.86 -11.81
CA LEU A 234 10.40 7.61 -11.98
C LEU A 234 9.85 6.81 -13.17
N ALA A 235 10.50 6.94 -14.31
CA ALA A 235 10.24 6.10 -15.49
C ALA A 235 10.60 4.62 -15.25
N SER A 236 11.57 4.37 -14.37
CA SER A 236 12.00 3.05 -13.90
C SER A 236 12.37 3.12 -12.43
N GLY A 237 11.93 2.15 -11.63
CA GLY A 237 12.30 2.04 -10.21
C GLY A 237 13.80 1.85 -9.99
N ILE A 238 14.29 2.26 -8.82
CA ILE A 238 15.72 2.16 -8.46
C ILE A 238 16.04 0.74 -7.97
N CYS A 239 15.22 0.20 -7.05
CA CYS A 239 15.44 -1.11 -6.44
C CYS A 239 14.50 -2.19 -6.99
N LEU A 240 14.54 -2.40 -8.31
CA LEU A 240 13.71 -3.38 -9.02
C LEU A 240 14.00 -4.82 -8.60
N GLU A 241 13.02 -5.70 -8.78
CA GLU A 241 13.16 -7.14 -8.54
C GLU A 241 14.27 -7.76 -9.37
N HIS A 242 14.24 -7.50 -10.68
CA HIS A 242 15.29 -7.85 -11.62
C HIS A 242 16.00 -6.58 -12.10
N SER A 243 17.32 -6.65 -12.27
CA SER A 243 18.16 -5.54 -12.74
C SER A 243 18.00 -4.23 -11.93
N PRO A 244 18.24 -4.25 -10.60
CA PRO A 244 18.23 -3.03 -9.80
C PRO A 244 19.32 -2.05 -10.29
N GLN A 245 19.00 -0.75 -10.25
CA GLN A 245 19.90 0.32 -10.71
C GLN A 245 20.89 0.71 -9.59
N CYS A 246 21.73 -0.25 -9.16
CA CYS A 246 22.61 -0.07 -8.01
C CYS A 246 23.62 1.08 -8.18
N SER A 247 24.03 1.41 -9.40
CA SER A 247 24.96 2.52 -9.70
C SER A 247 24.44 3.90 -9.29
N ILE A 248 23.12 4.10 -9.31
CA ILE A 248 22.46 5.35 -8.92
C ILE A 248 21.73 5.23 -7.56
N CYS A 249 21.81 4.08 -6.91
CA CYS A 249 21.11 3.82 -5.66
C CYS A 249 21.87 4.41 -4.47
N GLY A 250 21.32 5.45 -3.83
CA GLY A 250 21.92 6.07 -2.64
C GLY A 250 21.97 5.16 -1.41
N LEU A 251 21.29 4.00 -1.45
CA LEU A 251 21.25 3.03 -0.36
C LEU A 251 22.34 1.97 -0.43
N THR A 252 23.21 1.97 -1.44
CA THR A 252 24.29 0.96 -1.61
C THR A 252 25.17 0.80 -0.37
N SER A 253 25.51 1.89 0.32
CA SER A 253 26.27 1.88 1.58
C SER A 253 25.58 1.19 2.76
N HIS A 254 24.28 0.92 2.66
CA HIS A 254 23.45 0.26 3.69
C HIS A 254 22.83 -1.06 3.18
N CYS A 255 23.20 -1.51 1.97
CA CYS A 255 22.56 -2.61 1.26
C CYS A 255 23.38 -3.89 1.41
N SER A 256 22.83 -4.90 2.11
CA SER A 256 23.41 -6.24 2.23
C SER A 256 23.42 -7.02 0.92
N HIS A 257 22.59 -6.64 -0.06
CA HIS A 257 22.55 -7.27 -1.39
C HIS A 257 23.58 -6.71 -2.37
N PHE A 258 24.09 -5.49 -2.13
CA PHE A 258 25.06 -4.87 -3.02
C PHE A 258 26.48 -5.29 -2.63
N VAL A 259 27.07 -6.14 -3.47
CA VAL A 259 28.50 -6.46 -3.38
C VAL A 259 29.23 -5.46 -4.29
N ARG A 260 30.12 -4.63 -3.71
CA ARG A 260 31.06 -3.86 -4.53
C ARG A 260 32.02 -4.85 -5.18
N ASP A 261 32.18 -4.76 -6.50
CA ASP A 261 33.22 -5.50 -7.21
C ASP A 261 34.57 -5.31 -6.48
N GLY A 262 35.07 -6.36 -5.82
CA GLY A 262 36.38 -6.36 -5.16
C GLY A 262 36.48 -6.87 -3.73
N VAL A 263 35.40 -7.24 -3.02
CA VAL A 263 35.52 -8.05 -1.79
C VAL A 263 34.47 -9.15 -1.84
N GLY A 264 34.84 -10.27 -2.46
CA GLY A 264 34.09 -11.51 -2.34
C GLY A 264 34.10 -11.95 -0.89
N ASN A 265 32.94 -11.88 -0.23
CA ASN A 265 32.73 -12.72 0.94
C ASN A 265 32.26 -14.08 0.43
N SER A 266 33.24 -14.95 0.25
CA SER A 266 33.02 -16.39 0.30
C SER A 266 32.45 -16.75 1.68
N ALA A 267 31.43 -17.61 1.69
CA ALA A 267 30.81 -18.25 2.85
C ALA A 267 30.04 -17.36 3.84
N ARG A 268 28.70 -17.43 3.78
CA ARG A 268 27.86 -18.27 4.66
C ARG A 268 26.38 -18.13 4.27
#